data_AF-A0A966DM85-F1
#
_entry.id   AF-A0A966DM85-F1
#
_cell.length_a   1.000
_cell.length_b   1.000
_cell.length_c   1.000
_cell.angle_alpha   90.00
_cell.angle_beta   90.00
_cell.angle_gamma   90.00
#
_symmetry.space_group_name_H-M   'P 1'
#
loop_
_entity.id
_entity.type
_entity.pdbx_description
1 polymer ?
#
loop_
_entity_poly.entity_id
_entity_poly.type
_entity_poly.pdbx_seq_one_letter_code
_entity_poly.pdbx_strand_id
1 'polypeptide(L)'
;MIPRHKRTTWALALALAALAGLAGCRTVREEVQPLRETTLTVARSGGDVTLSWIGVRGTYYSVMYTDARGAKAQWKLLPDAINVRGLATGEPIVVMDRVSAAQPRYYRLVQGAQPLAP
;
A
#
# COMPACT_ATOMS: atom_id res chain seq x y z
N MET A 1 -73.47 -2.83 0.27
CA MET A 1 -72.58 -1.90 -0.47
C MET A 1 -71.28 -1.81 0.32
N ILE A 2 -70.22 -2.51 -0.09
CA ILE A 2 -68.96 -2.65 0.68
C ILE A 2 -67.85 -1.91 -0.10
N PRO A 3 -67.10 -0.98 0.52
CA PRO A 3 -66.24 -0.05 -0.20
C PRO A 3 -64.93 -0.73 -0.67
N ARG A 4 -64.56 -0.45 -1.91
CA ARG A 4 -63.56 -1.15 -2.74
C ARG A 4 -62.16 -0.50 -2.70
N HIS A 5 -61.79 0.18 -1.62
CA HIS A 5 -60.58 1.04 -1.57
C HIS A 5 -59.40 0.50 -0.76
N LYS A 6 -59.54 -0.61 -0.02
CA LYS A 6 -58.49 -1.06 0.94
C LYS A 6 -57.49 -2.09 0.41
N ARG A 7 -57.65 -2.60 -0.82
CA ARG A 7 -56.81 -3.71 -1.35
C ARG A 7 -55.57 -3.23 -2.10
N THR A 8 -55.54 -1.99 -2.58
CA THR A 8 -54.51 -1.50 -3.50
C THR A 8 -53.23 -1.02 -2.78
N THR A 9 -53.34 -0.60 -1.53
CA THR A 9 -52.22 -0.08 -0.74
C THR A 9 -51.26 -1.15 -0.23
N TRP A 10 -51.73 -2.39 -0.04
CA TRP A 10 -50.89 -3.49 0.46
C TRP A 10 -49.97 -4.06 -0.61
N ALA A 11 -50.41 -4.09 -1.87
CA ALA A 11 -49.62 -4.59 -2.98
C ALA A 11 -48.41 -3.69 -3.31
N LEU A 12 -48.58 -2.37 -3.18
CA LEU A 12 -47.51 -1.39 -3.39
C LEU A 12 -46.42 -1.46 -2.31
N ALA A 13 -46.81 -1.69 -1.05
CA ALA A 13 -45.85 -1.84 0.05
C ALA A 13 -44.98 -3.10 -0.08
N LEU A 14 -45.57 -4.22 -0.52
CA LEU A 14 -44.85 -5.46 -0.79
C LEU A 14 -43.90 -5.33 -2.00
N ALA A 15 -44.32 -4.62 -3.04
CA ALA A 15 -43.48 -4.36 -4.21
C ALA A 15 -42.25 -3.49 -3.87
N LEU A 16 -42.41 -2.47 -3.01
CA LEU A 16 -41.28 -1.64 -2.57
C LEU A 16 -40.28 -2.41 -1.68
N ALA A 17 -40.76 -3.29 -0.81
CA ALA A 17 -39.89 -4.12 0.03
C ALA A 17 -39.05 -5.11 -0.79
N ALA A 18 -39.61 -5.63 -1.90
CA ALA A 18 -38.90 -6.53 -2.81
C ALA A 18 -37.76 -5.84 -3.59
N LEU A 19 -37.91 -4.54 -3.92
CA LEU A 19 -36.89 -3.77 -4.64
C LEU A 19 -35.68 -3.40 -3.75
N ALA A 20 -35.87 -3.23 -2.44
CA ALA A 20 -34.78 -2.90 -1.52
C ALA A 20 -33.82 -4.09 -1.25
N GLY A 21 -34.26 -5.33 -1.49
CA GLY A 21 -33.45 -6.54 -1.28
C GLY A 21 -32.41 -6.81 -2.37
N LEU A 22 -32.49 -6.13 -3.53
CA LEU A 22 -31.60 -6.34 -4.67
C LEU A 22 -30.41 -5.37 -4.71
N ALA A 23 -30.35 -4.38 -3.82
CA ALA A 23 -29.17 -3.55 -3.60
C ALA A 23 -28.17 -4.31 -2.72
N GLY A 24 -27.70 -5.46 -3.21
CA GLY A 24 -26.69 -6.26 -2.52
C GLY A 24 -25.40 -5.46 -2.37
N CYS A 25 -25.02 -5.15 -1.14
CA CYS A 25 -23.71 -4.60 -0.83
C CYS A 25 -22.64 -5.61 -1.27
N ARG A 26 -22.02 -5.39 -2.44
CA ARG A 26 -20.88 -6.17 -2.90
C ARG A 26 -19.68 -5.81 -2.03
N THR A 27 -19.47 -6.56 -0.97
CA THR A 27 -18.24 -6.52 -0.18
C THR A 27 -17.14 -7.14 -1.04
N VAL A 28 -16.39 -6.28 -1.74
CA VAL A 28 -15.13 -6.67 -2.38
C VAL A 28 -14.16 -6.95 -1.24
N ARG A 29 -14.06 -8.22 -0.85
CA ARG A 29 -13.02 -8.67 0.07
C ARG A 29 -11.72 -8.73 -0.74
N GLU A 30 -10.98 -7.63 -0.73
CA GLU A 30 -9.60 -7.62 -1.18
C GLU A 30 -8.82 -8.51 -0.19
N GLU A 31 -8.54 -9.75 -0.60
CA GLU A 31 -7.54 -10.55 0.09
C GLU A 31 -6.19 -9.88 -0.14
N VAL A 32 -5.87 -8.95 0.74
CA VAL A 32 -4.50 -8.46 0.90
C VAL A 32 -3.71 -9.69 1.32
N GLN A 33 -3.09 -10.38 0.35
CA GLN A 33 -2.06 -11.36 0.68
C GLN A 33 -1.10 -10.65 1.64
N PRO A 34 -0.85 -11.20 2.84
CA PRO A 34 0.03 -10.56 3.78
C PRO A 34 1.39 -10.42 3.08
N LEU A 35 1.73 -9.18 2.71
CA LEU A 35 3.05 -8.85 2.23
C LEU A 35 3.99 -9.34 3.31
N ARG A 36 4.83 -10.34 2.99
CA ARG A 36 5.85 -10.82 3.93
C ARG A 36 6.55 -9.61 4.52
N GLU A 37 6.70 -9.59 5.84
CA GLU A 37 7.44 -8.54 6.53
C GLU A 37 8.84 -8.47 5.91
N THR A 38 9.08 -7.40 5.15
CA THR A 38 10.37 -7.15 4.51
C THR A 38 11.14 -6.18 5.40
N THR A 39 12.28 -6.63 5.92
CA THR A 39 13.11 -5.82 6.80
C THR A 39 14.13 -5.03 5.97
N LEU A 40 14.14 -3.71 6.14
CA LEU A 40 15.19 -2.84 5.63
C LEU A 40 16.36 -2.82 6.61
N THR A 41 17.50 -3.34 6.18
CA THR A 41 18.77 -3.19 6.88
C THR A 41 19.47 -1.93 6.40
N VAL A 42 19.96 -1.13 7.35
CA VAL A 42 20.68 0.11 7.08
C VAL A 42 22.02 0.05 7.78
N ALA A 43 23.11 0.07 7.01
CA ALA A 43 24.47 0.16 7.51
C ALA A 43 25.10 1.48 7.04
N ARG A 44 25.72 2.22 7.94
CA ARG A 44 26.37 3.50 7.63
C ARG A 44 27.84 3.46 8.02
N SER A 45 28.70 3.89 7.09
CA SER A 45 30.14 4.06 7.32
C SER A 45 30.57 5.41 6.75
N GLY A 46 30.75 6.39 7.63
CA GLY A 46 31.07 7.77 7.24
C GLY A 46 30.02 8.36 6.29
N GLY A 47 30.45 8.67 5.06
CA GLY A 47 29.63 9.26 4.02
C GLY A 47 28.76 8.27 3.23
N ASP A 48 28.99 6.97 3.40
CA ASP A 48 28.34 5.93 2.62
C ASP A 48 27.31 5.18 3.46
N VAL A 49 26.12 4.96 2.89
CA VAL A 49 25.03 4.20 3.49
C VAL A 49 24.68 3.04 2.58
N THR A 50 24.76 1.82 3.10
CA THR A 50 24.31 0.59 2.44
C THR A 50 22.92 0.24 2.96
N LEU A 51 21.99 0.06 2.02
CA LEU A 51 20.61 -0.30 2.25
C LEU A 51 20.37 -1.68 1.65
N SER A 52 19.83 -2.62 2.43
CA SER A 52 19.54 -3.94 1.90
C SER A 52 18.28 -4.56 2.46
N TRP A 53 17.59 -5.34 1.64
CA TRP A 53 16.40 -6.09 2.01
C TRP A 53 16.29 -7.36 1.18
N ILE A 54 15.49 -8.32 1.65
CA ILE A 54 15.22 -9.54 0.90
C ILE A 54 14.09 -9.30 -0.10
N GLY A 55 14.37 -9.49 -1.39
CA GLY A 55 13.40 -9.33 -2.46
C GLY A 55 12.41 -10.49 -2.56
N VAL A 56 11.22 -10.17 -3.06
CA VAL A 56 10.20 -11.12 -3.49
C VAL A 56 9.97 -10.95 -4.98
N ARG A 57 9.93 -12.07 -5.72
CA ARG A 57 9.74 -12.03 -7.17
C ARG A 57 8.45 -11.31 -7.54
N GLY A 58 8.56 -10.33 -8.45
CA GLY A 58 7.42 -9.57 -8.98
C GLY A 58 6.97 -8.40 -8.11
N THR A 59 7.53 -8.22 -6.92
CA THR A 59 7.31 -7.04 -6.09
C THR A 59 8.21 -5.90 -6.53
N TYR A 60 7.69 -4.68 -6.48
CA TYR A 60 8.43 -3.45 -6.69
C TYR A 60 8.75 -2.82 -5.34
N TYR A 61 9.98 -2.32 -5.22
CA TYR A 61 10.50 -1.69 -4.01
C TYR A 61 10.97 -0.28 -4.32
N SER A 62 10.63 0.65 -3.45
CA SER A 62 11.16 2.00 -3.47
C SER A 62 11.66 2.40 -2.09
N VAL A 63 12.86 2.97 -2.00
CA VAL A 63 13.35 3.56 -0.76
C VAL A 63 12.94 5.02 -0.73
N MET A 64 12.37 5.43 0.40
CA MET A 64 12.18 6.84 0.72
C MET A 64 13.14 7.25 1.82
N TYR A 65 13.58 8.51 1.78
CA TYR A 65 14.44 9.08 2.79
C TYR A 65 13.89 10.41 3.34
N THR A 66 14.37 10.79 4.51
CA THR A 66 14.15 12.10 5.11
C THR A 66 15.32 12.50 6.00
N ASP A 67 15.51 13.81 6.21
CA ASP A 67 16.59 14.35 7.05
C ASP A 67 16.10 14.76 8.45
N ALA A 68 14.81 14.62 8.70
CA ALA A 68 14.18 14.99 9.97
C ALA A 68 13.42 13.79 10.58
N ARG A 69 13.37 13.71 11.91
CA ARG A 69 12.49 12.77 12.61
C ARG A 69 11.12 13.39 12.89
N GLY A 70 10.14 12.51 13.11
CA GLY A 70 8.84 12.88 13.67
C GLY A 70 7.77 13.19 12.63
N ALA A 71 6.61 13.65 13.10
CA ALA A 71 5.39 13.77 12.31
C ALA A 71 5.48 14.77 11.14
N LYS A 72 6.44 15.70 11.16
CA LYS A 72 6.64 16.69 10.08
C LYS A 72 7.65 16.23 9.02
N ALA A 73 8.22 15.04 9.16
CA ALA A 73 9.21 14.51 8.23
C ALA A 73 8.65 14.44 6.81
N GLN A 74 9.29 15.18 5.90
CA GLN A 74 8.97 15.12 4.48
C GLN A 74 9.78 13.99 3.86
N TRP A 75 9.09 12.93 3.46
CA TRP A 75 9.70 11.76 2.86
C TRP A 75 9.83 11.96 1.34
N LYS A 76 11.03 11.78 0.81
CA LYS A 76 11.35 11.91 -0.61
C LYS A 76 11.79 10.57 -1.16
N LEU A 77 11.59 10.32 -2.45
CA LEU A 77 12.13 9.12 -3.10
C LEU A 77 13.65 9.24 -3.20
N LEU A 78 14.35 8.16 -2.86
CA LEU A 78 15.78 8.04 -3.11
C LEU A 78 15.98 7.72 -4.61
N PRO A 79 16.61 8.60 -5.41
CA PRO A 79 16.62 8.49 -6.87
C PRO A 79 17.10 7.12 -7.41
N ASP A 80 18.15 6.56 -6.82
CA ASP A 80 18.76 5.30 -7.27
C ASP A 80 18.05 4.05 -6.73
N ALA A 81 16.94 4.23 -6.00
CA ALA A 81 16.17 3.18 -5.36
C ALA A 81 14.67 3.32 -5.62
N ILE A 82 14.28 3.68 -6.85
CA ILE A 82 12.87 3.80 -7.27
C ILE A 82 12.49 2.57 -8.10
N ASN A 83 11.38 1.92 -7.75
CA ASN A 83 10.78 0.80 -8.50
C ASN A 83 11.74 -0.37 -8.76
N VAL A 84 12.66 -0.63 -7.83
CA VAL A 84 13.56 -1.77 -7.92
C VAL A 84 12.74 -3.06 -7.89
N ARG A 85 12.85 -3.88 -8.94
CA ARG A 85 12.04 -5.09 -9.09
C ARG A 85 12.73 -6.29 -8.45
N GLY A 86 12.02 -7.00 -7.58
CA GLY A 86 12.47 -8.30 -7.11
C GLY A 86 12.44 -9.33 -8.25
N LEU A 87 13.61 -9.84 -8.63
CA LEU A 87 13.75 -10.82 -9.72
C LEU A 87 13.60 -12.27 -9.22
N ALA A 88 14.09 -12.52 -8.00
CA ALA A 88 13.96 -13.79 -7.31
C ALA A 88 13.56 -13.56 -5.85
N THR A 89 12.84 -14.53 -5.30
CA THR A 89 12.44 -14.52 -3.89
C THR A 89 13.59 -15.03 -3.04
N GLY A 90 13.95 -14.29 -1.99
CA GLY A 90 15.03 -14.67 -1.07
C GLY A 90 16.39 -14.05 -1.41
N GLU A 91 16.52 -13.41 -2.58
CA GLU A 91 17.75 -12.71 -2.94
C GLU A 91 17.83 -11.33 -2.28
N PRO A 92 18.99 -10.94 -1.74
CA PRO A 92 19.18 -9.61 -1.21
C PRO A 92 19.25 -8.59 -2.36
N ILE A 93 18.50 -7.51 -2.22
CA ILE A 93 18.66 -6.30 -3.01
C ILE A 93 19.50 -5.33 -2.19
N VAL A 94 20.53 -4.75 -2.80
CA VAL A 94 21.45 -3.81 -2.16
C VAL A 94 21.48 -2.52 -2.95
N VAL A 95 21.31 -1.39 -2.26
CA VAL A 95 21.43 -0.04 -2.82
C VAL A 95 22.33 0.80 -1.93
N MET A 96 23.03 1.76 -2.53
CA MET A 96 23.88 2.71 -1.83
C MET A 96 23.29 4.11 -1.88
N ASP A 97 23.41 4.84 -0.79
CA ASP A 97 23.18 6.28 -0.72
C ASP A 97 24.46 6.98 -0.22
N ARG A 98 24.72 8.19 -0.73
CA ARG A 98 25.86 8.99 -0.30
C ARG A 98 25.38 10.27 0.35
N VAL A 99 25.70 10.42 1.63
CA VAL A 99 25.25 11.51 2.48
C VAL A 99 26.35 11.90 3.46
N SER A 100 26.62 13.20 3.60
CA SER A 100 27.64 13.72 4.53
C SER A 100 27.51 13.08 5.91
N ALA A 101 28.63 12.63 6.51
CA ALA A 101 28.64 11.91 7.78
C ALA A 101 27.92 12.66 8.92
N ALA A 102 27.95 14.00 8.90
CA ALA A 102 27.28 14.85 9.90
C ALA A 102 25.77 15.04 9.62
N GLN A 103 25.29 14.72 8.42
CA GLN A 103 23.89 14.90 8.05
C GLN A 103 23.06 13.70 8.54
N PRO A 104 22.02 13.94 9.36
CA PRO A 104 21.08 12.89 9.72
C PRO A 104 20.31 12.45 8.48
N ARG A 105 20.13 11.13 8.34
CA ARG A 105 19.28 10.56 7.30
C ARG A 105 18.57 9.32 7.79
N TYR A 106 17.28 9.25 7.48
CA TYR A 106 16.38 8.17 7.84
C TYR A 106 15.79 7.58 6.57
N TYR A 107 15.58 6.26 6.58
CA TYR A 107 15.11 5.52 5.43
C TYR A 107 13.87 4.71 5.78
N ARG A 108 13.01 4.49 4.79
CA ARG A 108 11.92 3.51 4.85
C ARG A 108 11.80 2.80 3.51
N LEU A 109 11.40 1.55 3.57
CA LEU A 109 11.09 0.76 2.39
C LEU A 109 9.59 0.84 2.09
N VAL A 110 9.25 1.11 0.85
CA VAL A 110 7.89 0.99 0.31
C VAL A 110 7.90 -0.18 -0.66
N GLN A 111 6.90 -1.05 -0.57
CA GLN A 111 6.76 -2.19 -1.47
C GLN A 111 5.34 -2.27 -2.02
N GLY A 112 5.20 -2.79 -3.24
CA GLY A 112 3.91 -2.95 -3.89
C GLY A 112 3.95 -3.90 -5.09
N ALA A 113 2.76 -4.30 -5.54
CA ALA A 113 2.61 -5.11 -6.75
C ALA A 113 2.85 -4.31 -8.05
N GLN A 114 2.84 -2.97 -7.95
CA GLN A 114 3.01 -2.05 -9.07
C GLN A 114 4.14 -1.05 -8.77
N PRO A 115 4.75 -0.46 -9.82
CA PRO A 115 5.66 0.67 -9.67
C PRO A 115 5.00 1.83 -8.91
N LEU A 116 5.74 2.43 -7.99
CA LEU A 116 5.32 3.61 -7.22
C LEU A 116 5.35 4.90 -8.07
N ALA A 117 6.32 4.99 -8.98
CA ALA A 117 6.44 6.07 -9.96
C ALA A 117 6.23 5.49 -11.38
N PRO A 118 5.58 6.25 -12.29
CA PRO A 118 5.34 5.82 -13.67
C PRO A 118 6.61 5.74 -14.51
#